data_AF-A0A507DFB0-F1
#
_entry.id   AF-A0A507DFB0-F1
#
_cell.length_a   1.000
_cell.length_b   1.000
_cell.length_c   1.000
_cell.angle_alpha   90.00
_cell.angle_beta   90.00
_cell.angle_gamma   90.00
#
_symmetry.space_group_name_H-M   'P 1'
#
loop_
_entity.id
_entity.type
_entity.pdbx_description
1 polymer ?
#
loop_
_entity_poly.entity_id
_entity_poly.type
_entity_poly.pdbx_seq_one_letter_code
_entity_poly.pdbx_strand_id
1 'polypeptide(L)'
;IHYLWALHNLKVYPTEAVTAAKFNTSESNWRDKVYHSITCFGFMDEIHFEDRFEQWSCTQPSCFLDGVDMMVLEARPLDKDLFSHKFKRAGYRYQVAVALGTSKIVYVGGGVPCAT
;
A
#
# COMPACT_ATOMS: atom_id res chain seq x y z
N ILE A 1 -22.88 1.45 3.03
CA ILE A 1 -21.81 2.46 2.82
C ILE A 1 -20.44 1.95 3.27
N HIS A 2 -20.25 1.45 4.49
CA HIS A 2 -18.93 1.00 4.99
C HIS A 2 -18.33 -0.22 4.27
N TYR A 3 -19.17 -1.09 3.69
CA TYR A 3 -18.75 -2.20 2.81
C TYR A 3 -17.89 -1.73 1.63
N LEU A 4 -18.28 -0.64 0.97
CA LEU A 4 -17.56 -0.06 -0.16
C LEU A 4 -16.21 0.54 0.27
N TRP A 5 -16.12 1.03 1.52
CA TRP A 5 -14.86 1.51 2.10
C TRP A 5 -13.91 0.36 2.37
N ALA A 6 -14.41 -0.77 2.89
CA ALA A 6 -13.63 -1.98 3.10
C ALA A 6 -13.14 -2.59 1.78
N LEU A 7 -13.98 -2.68 0.75
CA LEU A 7 -13.56 -3.13 -0.58
C LEU A 7 -12.51 -2.20 -1.21
N HIS A 8 -12.68 -0.87 -1.09
CA HIS A 8 -11.67 0.07 -1.56
C HIS A 8 -10.34 -0.10 -0.81
N ASN A 9 -10.40 -0.29 0.51
CA ASN A 9 -9.24 -0.54 1.35
C ASN A 9 -8.50 -1.80 0.92
N LEU A 10 -9.21 -2.92 0.77
CA LEU A 10 -8.63 -4.21 0.37
C LEU A 10 -8.08 -4.22 -1.06
N LYS A 11 -8.61 -3.38 -1.96
CA LYS A 11 -8.17 -3.32 -3.36
C LYS A 11 -6.93 -2.45 -3.56
N VAL A 12 -6.81 -1.33 -2.85
CA VAL A 12 -5.82 -0.28 -3.12
C VAL A 12 -4.80 -0.14 -1.98
N TYR A 13 -5.08 -0.71 -0.80
CA TYR A 13 -4.33 -0.51 0.45
C TYR A 13 -3.88 0.94 0.69
N PRO A 14 -4.80 1.93 0.57
CA PRO A 14 -4.49 3.34 0.80
C PRO A 14 -4.29 3.63 2.29
N THR A 15 -3.58 4.71 2.63
CA THR A 15 -3.48 5.15 4.02
C THR A 15 -4.83 5.65 4.53
N GLU A 16 -5.05 5.56 5.85
CA GLU A 16 -6.29 6.03 6.47
C GLU A 16 -6.53 7.50 6.15
N ALA A 17 -5.49 8.34 6.18
CA ALA A 17 -5.56 9.76 5.82
C ALA A 17 -6.10 10.00 4.40
N VAL A 18 -5.57 9.29 3.40
CA VAL A 18 -6.01 9.41 1.99
C VAL A 18 -7.45 8.97 1.83
N THR A 19 -7.82 7.89 2.50
CA THR A 19 -9.14 7.26 2.34
C THR A 19 -10.22 8.01 3.12
N ALA A 20 -9.87 8.51 4.30
CA ALA A 20 -10.68 9.38 5.12
C ALA A 20 -10.96 10.70 4.39
N ALA A 21 -9.93 11.32 3.79
CA ALA A 21 -10.12 12.48 2.92
C ALA A 21 -11.02 12.17 1.72
N LYS A 22 -10.81 11.03 1.06
CA LYS A 22 -11.60 10.61 -0.12
C LYS A 22 -13.07 10.38 0.18
N PHE A 23 -13.39 9.81 1.35
CA PHE A 23 -14.77 9.59 1.79
C PHE A 23 -15.30 10.69 2.71
N ASN A 24 -14.55 11.79 2.84
CA ASN A 24 -14.90 12.94 3.67
C ASN A 24 -15.29 12.54 5.11
N THR A 25 -14.43 11.75 5.75
CA THR A 25 -14.56 11.29 7.14
C THR A 25 -13.25 11.53 7.89
N SER A 26 -13.25 11.36 9.22
CA SER A 26 -12.01 11.28 10.01
C SER A 26 -11.36 9.90 9.90
N GLU A 27 -10.04 9.83 10.10
CA GLU A 27 -9.26 8.59 10.10
C GLU A 27 -9.73 7.56 11.14
N SER A 28 -10.01 8.00 12.37
CA SER A 28 -10.51 7.13 13.44
C SER A 28 -11.84 6.47 13.07
N ASN A 29 -12.82 7.27 12.65
CA ASN A 29 -14.11 6.77 12.16
C ASN A 29 -13.95 5.86 10.93
N TRP A 30 -13.05 6.18 10.00
CA TRP A 30 -12.74 5.30 8.89
C TRP A 30 -12.23 3.95 9.39
N ARG A 31 -11.28 3.96 10.33
CA ARG A 31 -10.60 2.78 10.87
C ARG A 31 -11.60 1.86 11.53
N ASP A 32 -12.34 2.37 12.49
CA ASP A 32 -13.31 1.58 13.24
C ASP A 32 -14.33 0.93 12.30
N LYS A 33 -14.82 1.66 11.31
CA LYS A 33 -15.82 1.15 10.36
C LYS A 33 -15.26 0.16 9.34
N VAL A 34 -14.03 0.38 8.86
CA VAL A 34 -13.38 -0.53 7.91
C VAL A 34 -12.94 -1.81 8.59
N TYR A 35 -12.33 -1.73 9.77
CA TYR A 35 -11.96 -2.92 10.55
C TYR A 35 -13.18 -3.74 10.93
N HIS A 36 -14.26 -3.10 11.42
CA HIS A 36 -15.51 -3.82 11.69
C HIS A 36 -16.07 -4.51 10.44
N SER A 37 -16.07 -3.83 9.28
CA SER A 37 -16.55 -4.42 8.03
C SER A 37 -15.68 -5.57 7.53
N ILE A 38 -14.35 -5.48 7.67
CA ILE A 38 -13.40 -6.56 7.33
C ILE A 38 -13.60 -7.75 8.27
N THR A 39 -13.81 -7.49 9.56
CA THR A 39 -14.13 -8.54 10.53
C THR A 39 -15.41 -9.27 10.16
N CYS A 40 -16.45 -8.58 9.67
CA CYS A 40 -17.64 -9.23 9.14
C CYS A 40 -17.34 -10.16 7.96
N PHE A 41 -16.39 -9.82 7.08
CA PHE A 41 -15.96 -10.70 5.98
C PHE A 41 -15.34 -12.00 6.47
N GLY A 42 -14.65 -11.96 7.62
CA GLY A 42 -14.11 -13.16 8.27
C GLY A 42 -15.17 -14.11 8.81
N PHE A 43 -16.43 -13.67 8.93
CA PHE A 43 -17.55 -14.49 9.39
C PHE A 43 -18.53 -14.87 8.27
N MET A 44 -18.25 -14.48 7.03
CA MET A 44 -19.06 -14.88 5.88
C MET A 44 -18.66 -16.28 5.44
N ASP A 45 -19.65 -17.16 5.27
CA ASP A 45 -19.43 -18.55 4.89
C ASP A 45 -18.79 -18.68 3.49
N GLU A 46 -18.83 -17.62 2.67
CA GLU A 46 -18.29 -17.58 1.32
C GLU A 46 -16.80 -17.17 1.21
N ILE A 47 -16.15 -16.74 2.30
CA ILE A 47 -14.76 -16.27 2.29
C ILE A 47 -13.85 -17.24 3.06
N HIS A 48 -12.94 -17.90 2.33
CA HIS A 48 -12.05 -18.93 2.87
C HIS A 48 -10.59 -18.43 2.91
N PHE A 49 -10.20 -17.79 4.01
CA PHE A 49 -8.84 -17.23 4.17
C PHE A 49 -7.72 -18.27 4.20
N GLU A 50 -8.06 -19.53 4.47
CA GLU A 50 -7.16 -20.68 4.42
C GLU A 50 -6.64 -20.92 2.99
N ASP A 51 -7.42 -20.55 1.97
CA ASP A 51 -7.12 -20.80 0.55
C ASP A 51 -6.09 -19.81 -0.02
N ARG A 52 -5.60 -18.85 0.76
CA ARG A 52 -4.60 -17.85 0.30
C ARG A 52 -3.24 -18.45 -0.11
N PHE A 53 -3.02 -19.71 0.26
CA PHE A 53 -1.87 -20.52 -0.11
C PHE A 53 -2.25 -21.68 -1.04
N GLU A 54 -3.52 -21.77 -1.42
CA GLU A 54 -4.01 -22.84 -2.29
C GLU A 54 -3.31 -22.76 -3.65
N GLN A 55 -2.82 -23.90 -4.13
CA GLN A 55 -2.06 -24.04 -5.37
C GLN A 55 -0.71 -23.29 -5.42
N TRP A 56 -0.22 -22.76 -4.30
CA TRP A 56 1.14 -22.21 -4.23
C TRP A 56 2.18 -23.33 -4.16
N SER A 57 2.52 -23.89 -5.32
CA SER A 57 3.45 -25.04 -5.46
C SER A 57 4.94 -24.65 -5.46
N CYS A 58 5.24 -23.35 -5.57
CA CYS A 58 6.61 -22.86 -5.64
C CYS A 58 7.13 -22.49 -4.24
N THR A 59 8.04 -23.29 -3.69
CA THR A 59 8.72 -22.98 -2.42
C THR A 59 9.80 -21.91 -2.59
N GLN A 60 10.16 -21.53 -3.83
CA GLN A 60 11.02 -20.39 -4.10
C GLN A 60 10.21 -19.09 -4.05
N PRO A 61 10.56 -18.15 -3.14
CA PRO A 61 9.95 -16.83 -3.13
C PRO A 61 10.14 -16.16 -4.48
N SER A 62 9.04 -15.85 -5.15
CA SER A 62 9.05 -15.24 -6.48
C SER A 62 8.19 -13.97 -6.45
N CYS A 63 8.85 -12.83 -6.60
CA CYS A 63 8.24 -11.50 -6.56
C CYS A 63 8.83 -10.59 -7.64
N PHE A 64 8.07 -9.59 -8.08
CA PHE A 64 8.60 -8.47 -8.86
C PHE A 64 8.86 -7.28 -7.93
N LEU A 65 9.94 -6.53 -8.17
CA LEU A 65 10.36 -5.38 -7.37
C LEU A 65 10.12 -4.11 -8.18
N ASP A 66 9.44 -3.13 -7.60
CA ASP A 66 9.19 -1.82 -8.23
C ASP A 66 9.73 -0.67 -7.37
N GLY A 67 10.21 0.37 -8.03
CA GLY A 67 10.77 1.59 -7.44
C GLY A 67 9.71 2.68 -7.34
N VAL A 68 9.32 3.03 -6.11
CA VAL A 68 8.33 4.06 -5.82
C VAL A 68 9.03 5.29 -5.25
N ASP A 69 9.04 6.38 -6.01
CA ASP A 69 9.44 7.69 -5.50
C ASP A 69 8.34 8.20 -4.53
N MET A 70 8.78 8.72 -3.39
CA MET A 70 7.95 9.40 -2.39
C MET A 70 8.43 10.84 -2.26
N MET A 71 7.54 11.80 -2.47
CA MET A 71 7.86 13.22 -2.33
C MET A 71 8.12 13.57 -0.87
N VAL A 72 9.13 14.40 -0.60
CA VAL A 72 9.39 14.97 0.73
C VAL A 72 9.31 16.49 0.72
N LEU A 73 9.21 17.07 1.91
CA LEU A 73 9.27 18.50 2.07
C LEU A 73 10.61 19.01 1.57
N GLU A 74 10.55 19.87 0.56
CA GLU A 74 11.72 20.42 -0.10
C GLU A 74 12.36 21.49 0.81
N ALA A 75 13.57 21.22 1.31
CA ALA A 75 14.39 22.25 1.90
C ALA A 75 14.75 23.30 0.85
N ARG A 76 14.90 24.57 1.26
CA ARG A 76 15.39 25.64 0.39
C ARG A 76 16.78 26.08 0.87
N PRO A 77 17.83 26.00 0.03
CA PRO A 77 17.81 25.53 -1.36
C PRO A 77 17.58 24.01 -1.50
N LEU A 78 17.02 23.58 -2.64
CA LEU A 78 16.74 22.18 -2.94
C LEU A 78 18.04 21.36 -2.88
N ASP A 79 18.03 20.29 -2.09
CA ASP A 79 19.06 19.28 -2.12
C ASP A 79 18.98 18.50 -3.44
N LYS A 80 20.07 18.53 -4.21
CA LYS A 80 20.13 17.89 -5.52
C LYS A 80 20.04 16.37 -5.42
N ASP A 81 20.52 15.79 -4.32
CA ASP A 81 20.51 14.34 -4.13
C ASP A 81 19.09 13.80 -3.94
N LEU A 82 18.19 14.65 -3.44
CA LEU A 82 16.78 14.32 -3.28
C LEU A 82 15.95 14.57 -4.54
N PHE A 83 16.51 15.08 -5.63
CA PHE A 83 15.70 15.48 -6.77
C PHE A 83 15.06 14.27 -7.49
N SER A 84 13.74 14.13 -7.39
CA SER A 84 12.98 13.16 -8.17
C SER A 84 12.71 13.71 -9.57
N HIS A 85 13.23 13.03 -10.59
CA HIS A 85 12.92 13.34 -11.98
C HIS A 85 11.43 13.11 -12.33
N LYS A 86 10.72 12.28 -11.56
CA LYS A 86 9.29 11.99 -11.70
C LYS A 86 8.43 13.16 -11.21
N PHE A 87 8.74 13.67 -10.02
CA PHE A 87 7.97 14.74 -9.39
C PHE A 87 8.50 16.15 -9.64
N LYS A 88 9.71 16.27 -10.20
CA LYS A 88 10.47 17.53 -10.33
C LYS A 88 10.63 18.27 -9.00
N ARG A 89 10.74 17.52 -7.90
CA ARG A 89 10.80 17.99 -6.50
C ARG A 89 11.63 17.02 -5.66
N ALA A 90 11.95 17.39 -4.42
CA ALA A 90 12.63 16.50 -3.47
C ALA A 90 11.82 15.22 -3.16
N GLY A 91 12.50 14.08 -3.08
CA GLY A 91 11.92 12.78 -2.77
C GLY A 91 12.95 11.70 -2.40
N TYR A 92 12.45 10.63 -1.79
CA TYR A 92 13.18 9.39 -1.55
C TYR A 92 12.55 8.25 -2.33
N ARG A 93 13.37 7.33 -2.84
CA ARG A 93 12.93 6.11 -3.52
C ARG A 93 12.84 4.95 -2.54
N TYR A 94 11.73 4.22 -2.63
CA TYR A 94 11.48 2.98 -1.94
C TYR A 94 11.33 1.85 -2.97
N GLN A 95 11.70 0.65 -2.58
CA GLN A 95 11.50 -0.56 -3.34
C GLN A 95 10.37 -1.36 -2.70
N VAL A 96 9.42 -1.81 -3.52
CA VAL A 96 8.28 -2.61 -3.08
C VAL A 96 8.28 -3.90 -3.89
N ALA A 97 8.29 -5.05 -3.22
CA ALA A 97 8.21 -6.35 -3.88
C ALA A 97 6.83 -6.97 -3.73
N VAL A 98 6.32 -7.55 -4.82
CA VAL A 98 4.99 -8.15 -4.91
C VAL A 98 5.10 -9.57 -5.47
N ALA A 99 4.51 -10.55 -4.78
CA ALA A 99 4.51 -11.95 -5.16
C ALA A 99 3.83 -12.20 -6.52
N LEU A 100 4.46 -12.99 -7.39
CA LEU A 100 4.01 -13.19 -8.77
C LEU A 100 2.69 -13.97 -8.88
N GLY A 101 2.51 -15.05 -8.11
CA GLY A 101 1.30 -15.87 -8.23
C GLY A 101 0.08 -15.32 -7.46
N THR A 102 0.26 -14.46 -6.46
CA THR A 102 -0.84 -13.94 -5.63
C THR A 102 -1.03 -12.43 -5.74
N SER A 103 -0.09 -11.72 -6.39
CA SER A 103 -0.06 -10.25 -6.46
C SER A 103 -0.08 -9.56 -5.09
N LYS A 104 0.41 -10.23 -4.03
CA LYS A 104 0.48 -9.68 -2.67
C LYS A 104 1.83 -9.01 -2.42
N ILE A 105 1.84 -7.89 -1.72
CA ILE A 105 3.10 -7.24 -1.28
C ILE A 105 3.79 -8.18 -0.28
N VAL A 106 5.08 -8.43 -0.49
CA VAL A 106 5.90 -9.33 0.33
C VAL A 106 7.15 -8.66 0.91
N TYR A 107 7.55 -7.49 0.39
CA TYR A 107 8.70 -6.74 0.90
C TYR A 107 8.58 -5.25 0.60
N VAL A 108 9.05 -4.41 1.53
CA VAL A 108 9.27 -2.98 1.33
C VAL A 108 10.60 -2.59 1.96
N GLY A 109 11.45 -1.88 1.24
CA GLY A 109 12.72 -1.39 1.75
C GLY A 109 13.22 -0.20 0.94
N GLY A 110 13.98 0.71 1.55
CA GLY A 110 14.49 1.90 0.87
C GLY A 110 14.48 3.13 1.78
N GLY A 111 14.22 4.30 1.18
CA GLY A 111 14.50 5.60 1.80
C GLY A 111 15.82 6.18 1.30
N VAL A 112 16.22 5.83 0.08
CA VAL A 112 17.43 6.36 -0.55
C VAL A 112 17.10 7.59 -1.40
N PRO A 113 18.00 8.59 -1.48
CA PRO A 113 17.75 9.81 -2.25
C PRO A 113 17.33 9.51 -3.70
N CYS A 114 16.41 10.28 -4.27
CA CYS A 114 15.88 9.99 -5.61
C CYS A 114 16.87 10.25 -6.77
N ALA A 115 17.92 11.06 -6.56
CA ALA A 115 18.85 11.47 -7.61
C ALA A 115 20.12 10.61 -7.71
N THR A 116 20.25 9.56 -6.89
CA THR A 116 21.23 8.48 -7.11
C THR A 116 20.87 7.57 -8.27
#